data_AF-A0A1G3QKY2-F1
#
_entry.id   AF-A0A1G3QKY2-F1
#
_cell.length_a   1.000
_cell.length_b   1.000
_cell.length_c   1.000
_cell.angle_alpha   90.00
_cell.angle_beta   90.00
_cell.angle_gamma   90.00
#
_symmetry.space_group_name_H-M   'P 1'
#
loop_
_entity.id
_entity.type
_entity.pdbx_description
1 polymer ?
#
loop_
_entity_poly.entity_id
_entity_poly.type
_entity_poly.pdbx_seq_one_letter_code
_entity_poly.pdbx_strand_id
1 'polypeptide(L)'
;MIKRTKYTEEFKRKIGFELAAGVTSAGELSKREGISTTTLYKWRDAAMNTQITPDEKELIEMRKRLKELEETVSEQALTIHILKKTQKIMEQLKRQERLSGSISPHTLGSEKAAKR
;
A
#
# COMPACT_ATOMS: atom_id res chain seq x y z
N MET A 1 -10.86 34.32 -26.81
CA MET A 1 -11.52 33.78 -25.59
C MET A 1 -11.03 32.36 -25.35
N ILE A 2 -10.32 32.10 -24.26
CA ILE A 2 -9.90 30.73 -23.89
C ILE A 2 -11.16 29.96 -23.48
N LYS A 3 -11.54 28.92 -24.24
CA LYS A 3 -12.64 28.01 -23.88
C LYS A 3 -12.24 27.23 -22.63
N ARG A 4 -12.74 27.64 -21.46
CA ARG A 4 -12.63 26.83 -20.24
C ARG A 4 -13.56 25.63 -20.39
N THR A 5 -13.00 24.43 -20.34
CA THR A 5 -13.78 23.20 -20.20
C THR A 5 -14.59 23.30 -18.91
N LYS A 6 -15.91 23.29 -19.03
CA LYS A 6 -16.82 23.28 -17.88
C LYS A 6 -17.00 21.82 -17.47
N TYR A 7 -16.56 21.49 -16.26
CA TYR A 7 -16.91 20.21 -15.63
C TYR A 7 -18.42 20.13 -15.46
N THR A 8 -18.99 18.94 -15.67
CA THR A 8 -20.41 18.69 -15.44
C THR A 8 -20.73 18.81 -13.94
N GLU A 9 -21.95 19.22 -13.60
CA GLU A 9 -22.36 19.35 -12.19
C GLU A 9 -22.34 18.00 -11.46
N GLU A 10 -22.69 16.93 -12.15
CA GLU A 10 -22.58 15.56 -11.64
C GLU A 10 -21.15 15.22 -11.24
N PHE A 11 -20.18 15.56 -12.09
CA PHE A 11 -18.77 15.32 -11.81
C PHE A 11 -18.29 16.14 -10.61
N LYS A 12 -18.66 17.42 -10.53
CA LYS A 12 -18.32 18.28 -9.39
C LYS A 12 -18.88 17.74 -8.09
N ARG A 13 -20.15 17.30 -8.08
CA ARG A 13 -20.78 16.68 -6.91
C ARG A 13 -20.08 15.39 -6.50
N LYS A 14 -19.83 14.49 -7.45
CA LYS A 14 -19.14 13.23 -7.19
C LYS A 14 -17.79 13.45 -6.52
N ILE A 15 -16.96 14.33 -7.07
CA ILE A 15 -15.64 14.66 -6.52
C ILE A 15 -15.76 15.39 -5.17
N GLY A 16 -16.72 16.31 -5.05
CA GLY A 16 -17.00 17.01 -3.79
C GLY A 16 -17.39 16.05 -2.66
N PHE A 17 -18.24 15.06 -2.95
CA PHE A 17 -18.62 14.03 -1.99
C PHE A 17 -17.49 13.05 -1.68
N GLU A 18 -16.71 12.61 -2.67
CA GLU A 18 -15.52 11.77 -2.45
C GLU A 18 -14.53 12.45 -1.50
N LEU A 19 -14.34 13.77 -1.65
CA LEU A 19 -13.50 14.58 -0.78
C LEU A 19 -14.13 14.81 0.61
N ALA A 20 -15.44 15.06 0.68
CA ALA A 20 -16.16 15.25 1.94
C ALA A 20 -16.20 13.98 2.79
N ALA A 21 -16.33 12.82 2.14
CA ALA A 21 -16.31 11.51 2.78
C ALA A 21 -14.91 11.08 3.25
N GLY A 22 -13.86 11.82 2.89
CA GLY A 22 -12.48 11.48 3.26
C GLY A 22 -11.94 10.21 2.57
N VAL A 23 -12.61 9.74 1.52
CA VAL A 23 -12.16 8.56 0.75
C VAL A 23 -10.81 8.86 0.12
N THR A 24 -10.69 10.01 -0.54
CA THR A 24 -9.48 10.43 -1.27
C THR A 24 -9.08 11.83 -0.83
N SER A 25 -7.77 12.05 -0.65
CA SER A 25 -7.26 13.36 -0.25
C SER A 25 -7.37 14.36 -1.42
N ALA A 26 -7.44 15.65 -1.09
CA ALA A 26 -7.42 16.71 -2.11
C ALA A 26 -6.15 16.66 -2.98
N GLY A 27 -5.01 16.22 -2.41
CA GLY A 27 -3.75 16.08 -3.13
C GLY A 27 -3.77 14.94 -4.15
N GLU A 28 -4.32 13.79 -3.79
CA GLU A 28 -4.50 12.66 -4.71
C GLU A 28 -5.48 12.99 -5.82
N LEU A 29 -6.62 13.60 -5.49
CA LEU A 29 -7.59 14.07 -6.48
C LEU A 29 -7.00 15.10 -7.43
N SER A 30 -6.16 16.00 -6.91
CA SER A 30 -5.49 17.01 -7.72
C SER A 30 -4.55 16.38 -8.74
N LYS A 31 -3.78 15.36 -8.33
CA LYS A 31 -2.89 14.61 -9.23
C LYS A 31 -3.66 13.77 -10.26
N ARG A 32 -4.75 13.13 -9.83
CA ARG A 32 -5.55 12.22 -10.67
C ARG A 32 -6.31 12.96 -11.76
N GLU A 33 -6.97 14.05 -11.39
CA GLU A 33 -7.90 14.77 -12.28
C GLU A 33 -7.30 16.06 -12.86
N GLY A 34 -6.10 16.48 -12.42
CA GLY A 34 -5.47 17.72 -12.86
C GLY A 34 -6.17 18.98 -12.34
N ILE A 35 -6.92 18.88 -11.24
CA ILE A 35 -7.73 19.97 -10.69
C ILE A 35 -7.00 20.60 -9.50
N SER A 36 -7.03 21.93 -9.40
CA SER A 36 -6.44 22.63 -8.25
C SER A 36 -7.14 22.25 -6.94
N THR A 37 -6.37 22.07 -5.87
CA THR A 37 -6.89 21.74 -4.53
C THR A 37 -7.92 22.75 -4.04
N THR A 38 -7.72 24.04 -4.34
CA THR A 38 -8.67 25.12 -4.00
C THR A 38 -10.03 24.95 -4.68
N THR A 39 -10.05 24.44 -5.92
CA THR A 39 -11.29 24.15 -6.65
C THR A 39 -11.99 22.91 -6.10
N LEU A 40 -11.22 21.90 -5.71
CA LEU A 40 -11.75 20.69 -5.06
C LEU A 40 -12.44 21.01 -3.73
N TYR A 41 -11.85 21.87 -2.89
CA TYR A 41 -12.48 22.30 -1.65
C TYR A 41 -13.77 23.10 -1.87
N LYS A 42 -13.81 23.96 -2.90
CA LYS A 42 -15.06 24.65 -3.27
C LYS A 42 -16.17 23.67 -3.64
N TRP A 43 -15.84 22.60 -4.34
CA TRP A 43 -16.83 21.58 -4.72
C TRP A 43 -17.25 20.72 -3.54
N ARG A 44 -16.34 20.41 -2.61
CA ARG A 44 -16.68 19.76 -1.32
C ARG A 44 -17.69 20.59 -0.55
N ASP A 45 -17.43 21.89 -0.38
CA ASP A 45 -18.30 22.77 0.40
C ASP A 45 -19.68 22.91 -0.26
N ALA A 46 -19.72 22.99 -1.60
CA ALA A 46 -20.98 22.98 -2.36
C ALA A 46 -21.75 21.64 -2.24
N ALA A 47 -21.04 20.51 -2.23
CA ALA A 47 -21.64 19.19 -2.08
C ALA A 47 -22.20 18.98 -0.66
N MET A 48 -21.49 19.42 0.39
CA MET A 48 -21.96 19.30 1.77
C MET A 48 -23.19 20.16 2.09
N ASN A 49 -23.37 21.27 1.37
CA ASN A 49 -24.57 22.10 1.47
C ASN A 49 -25.79 21.51 0.75
N THR A 50 -25.64 20.40 0.02
CA THR A 50 -26.72 19.72 -0.70
C THR A 50 -27.15 18.48 0.08
N GLN A 51 -28.46 18.18 0.13
CA GLN A 51 -28.94 16.92 0.73
C GLN A 51 -28.37 15.73 -0.06
N ILE A 52 -27.64 14.86 0.65
CA ILE A 52 -27.06 13.63 0.10
C ILE A 52 -28.19 12.65 -0.22
N THR A 53 -28.24 12.14 -1.45
CA THR A 53 -29.22 11.13 -1.84
C THR A 53 -28.86 9.75 -1.26
N PRO A 54 -29.83 8.82 -1.14
CA PRO A 54 -29.54 7.44 -0.70
C PRO A 54 -28.48 6.74 -1.56
N ASP A 55 -28.56 6.87 -2.88
CA ASP A 55 -27.61 6.29 -3.83
C ASP A 55 -26.18 6.85 -3.64
N GLU A 56 -26.06 8.14 -3.35
CA GLU A 56 -24.77 8.78 -3.05
C GLU A 56 -24.18 8.27 -1.73
N LYS A 57 -25.01 8.01 -0.71
CA LYS A 57 -24.55 7.39 0.54
C LYS A 57 -24.02 5.98 0.33
N GLU A 58 -24.74 5.16 -0.44
CA GLU A 58 -24.31 3.80 -0.74
C GLU A 58 -22.98 3.80 -1.50
N LEU A 59 -22.83 4.68 -2.49
CA LEU A 59 -21.57 4.84 -3.22
C LEU A 59 -20.41 5.26 -2.31
N ILE A 60 -20.64 6.17 -1.36
CA ILE A 60 -19.62 6.58 -0.39
C ILE A 60 -19.21 5.40 0.50
N GLU A 61 -20.18 4.65 1.01
CA GLU A 61 -19.92 3.50 1.88
C GLU A 61 -19.19 2.38 1.14
N MET A 62 -19.60 2.09 -0.09
CA MET A 62 -18.88 1.15 -0.97
C MET A 62 -17.43 1.58 -1.19
N ARG A 63 -17.18 2.87 -1.48
CA ARG A 63 -15.83 3.39 -1.66
C ARG A 63 -15.00 3.30 -0.39
N LYS A 64 -15.60 3.54 0.77
CA LYS A 64 -14.94 3.40 2.06
C LYS A 64 -14.50 1.95 2.31
N ARG A 65 -15.41 0.99 2.11
CA ARG A 65 -15.11 -0.44 2.25
C ARG A 65 -14.03 -0.90 1.26
N LEU A 66 -14.08 -0.38 0.02
CA LEU A 66 -13.08 -0.69 -0.99
C LEU A 66 -11.68 -0.22 -0.53
N LYS A 67 -11.57 0.99 0.01
CA LYS A 67 -10.32 1.52 0.56
C LYS A 67 -9.81 0.69 1.75
N GLU A 68 -10.68 0.38 2.70
CA GLU A 68 -10.32 -0.47 3.85
C GLU A 68 -9.81 -1.85 3.40
N LEU A 69 -10.41 -2.41 2.34
CA LEU A 69 -9.98 -3.66 1.76
C LEU A 69 -8.63 -3.55 1.02
N GLU A 70 -8.43 -2.48 0.24
CA GLU A 70 -7.15 -2.20 -0.41
C GLU A 70 -6.00 -2.05 0.59
N GLU A 71 -6.25 -1.36 1.71
CA GLU A 71 -5.29 -1.22 2.82
C GLU A 71 -4.97 -2.59 3.43
N THR A 72 -6.00 -3.37 3.78
CA THR A 72 -5.83 -4.72 4.37
C THR A 72 -5.06 -5.66 3.43
N VAL A 73 -5.40 -5.66 2.14
CA VAL A 73 -4.71 -6.50 1.15
C VAL A 73 -3.25 -6.07 1.00
N SER A 74 -2.96 -4.78 1.03
CA SER A 74 -1.59 -4.25 0.95
C SER A 74 -0.76 -4.67 2.16
N GLU A 75 -1.32 -4.60 3.37
CA GLU A 75 -0.67 -5.07 4.60
C GLU A 75 -0.40 -6.58 4.59
N GLN A 76 -1.38 -7.37 4.13
CA GLN A 76 -1.22 -8.82 3.97
C GLN A 76 -0.15 -9.15 2.93
N ALA A 77 -0.11 -8.44 1.80
CA ALA A 77 0.88 -8.63 0.76
C ALA A 77 2.30 -8.35 1.28
N LEU A 78 2.48 -7.27 2.05
CA LEU A 78 3.75 -6.95 2.70
C LEU A 78 4.15 -8.04 3.71
N THR A 79 3.21 -8.49 4.54
CA THR A 79 3.43 -9.56 5.52
C THR A 79 3.89 -10.85 4.84
N ILE A 80 3.19 -11.28 3.78
CA ILE A 80 3.55 -12.47 2.98
C ILE A 80 4.95 -12.31 2.40
N HIS A 81 5.27 -11.14 1.86
CA HIS A 81 6.59 -10.87 1.28
C HIS A 81 7.71 -10.96 2.33
N ILE A 82 7.51 -10.38 3.52
CA ILE A 82 8.46 -10.47 4.63
C ILE A 82 8.62 -11.93 5.07
N LEU A 83 7.52 -12.65 5.31
CA LEU A 83 7.56 -14.06 5.73
C LEU A 83 8.31 -14.93 4.73
N LYS A 84 8.05 -14.78 3.42
CA LYS A 84 8.77 -15.50 2.36
C LYS A 84 10.27 -15.21 2.37
N LYS A 85 10.66 -13.94 2.57
CA LYS A 85 12.08 -13.56 2.68
C LYS A 85 12.72 -14.18 3.92
N THR A 86 12.06 -14.11 5.08
CA THR A 86 12.56 -14.69 6.34
C THR A 86 12.73 -16.19 6.22
N GLN A 87 11.76 -16.90 5.64
CA GLN A 87 11.86 -18.33 5.37
C GLN A 87 13.10 -18.67 4.55
N LYS A 88 13.33 -17.93 3.44
CA LYS A 88 14.50 -18.14 2.59
C LYS A 88 15.82 -17.93 3.34
N ILE A 89 15.89 -16.90 4.19
CA ILE A 89 17.08 -16.63 5.01
C ILE A 89 17.31 -17.78 6.01
N MET A 90 16.26 -18.25 6.69
CA MET A 90 16.36 -19.38 7.63
C MET A 90 16.83 -20.67 6.94
N GLU A 91 16.32 -20.96 5.74
CA GLU A 91 16.77 -22.11 4.94
C GLU A 91 18.25 -22.01 4.57
N GLN A 92 18.72 -20.80 4.21
CA GLN A 92 20.14 -20.55 3.93
C GLN A 92 21.02 -20.72 5.16
N LEU A 93 20.61 -20.18 6.31
CA LEU A 93 21.34 -20.32 7.58
C LEU A 93 21.44 -21.79 8.00
N LYS A 94 20.33 -22.53 7.93
CA LYS A 94 20.32 -23.98 8.22
C LYS A 94 21.23 -24.76 7.28
N ARG A 95 21.31 -24.37 6.01
CA ARG A 95 22.25 -24.96 5.05
C ARG A 95 23.70 -24.64 5.43
N GLN A 96 24.01 -23.41 5.81
CA GLN A 96 25.35 -23.03 6.25
C GLN A 96 25.78 -23.75 7.52
N GLU A 97 24.91 -23.86 8.52
CA GLU A 97 25.18 -24.61 9.76
C GLU A 97 25.55 -26.06 9.47
N ARG A 98 24.79 -26.73 8.59
CA ARG A 98 25.09 -28.11 8.15
C ARG A 98 26.43 -28.25 7.44
N LEU A 99 26.86 -27.23 6.70
CA LEU A 99 28.15 -27.23 6.01
C LEU A 99 29.32 -26.93 6.98
N SER A 100 29.11 -26.01 7.92
CA SER A 100 30.11 -25.61 8.92
C SER A 100 30.32 -26.65 10.03
N GLY A 101 29.32 -27.49 10.32
CA GLY A 101 29.43 -28.60 11.28
C GLY A 101 30.35 -29.75 10.86
N SER A 102 31.00 -29.68 9.69
CA SER A 102 31.86 -30.75 9.16
C SER A 102 33.36 -30.61 9.46
N ILE A 103 33.79 -29.60 10.23
CA ILE A 103 35.17 -29.55 10.72
C ILE A 103 35.31 -30.51 11.90
N SER A 104 35.48 -31.79 11.58
CA SER A 104 35.81 -32.85 12.53
C SER A 104 37.15 -32.51 13.22
N PRO A 105 37.26 -32.55 14.56
CA PRO A 105 38.51 -32.23 15.27
C PRO A 105 39.64 -33.25 15.05
N HIS A 106 39.43 -34.28 14.23
CA HIS A 106 40.29 -35.47 14.24
C HIS A 106 41.56 -35.38 13.39
N THR A 107 41.86 -34.26 12.73
CA THR A 107 43.10 -34.12 11.94
C THR A 107 44.25 -33.40 12.65
N LEU A 108 44.06 -32.91 13.88
CA LEU A 108 45.13 -32.22 14.64
C LEU A 108 46.09 -33.16 15.40
N GLY A 109 45.92 -34.49 15.30
CA GLY A 109 46.67 -35.48 16.08
C GLY A 109 47.72 -36.32 15.33
N SER A 110 47.98 -36.10 14.04
CA SER A 110 48.72 -37.06 13.20
C SER A 110 50.12 -36.62 12.74
N GLU A 111 50.75 -35.62 13.37
CA GLU A 111 52.06 -35.11 12.90
C GLU A 111 53.23 -35.27 13.90
N LYS A 112 53.12 -36.18 14.88
CA LYS A 112 54.26 -36.53 15.77
C LYS A 112 54.38 -38.03 16.02
N ALA A 113 54.55 -38.82 14.95
CA ALA A 113 55.02 -40.20 15.06
C ALA A 113 55.84 -40.61 13.83
N ALA A 114 56.88 -39.84 13.49
CA ALA A 114 57.92 -40.29 12.55
C ALA A 114 59.18 -39.42 12.67
N LYS A 115 59.97 -39.64 13.73
CA LYS A 115 61.43 -39.47 13.62
C LYS A 115 62.10 -40.66 14.32
N ARG A 116 62.74 -41.47 13.48
CA ARG A 116 63.79 -42.42 13.85
C ARG A 116 65.03 -41.66 14.29
#